data_AF-A0A1B0GHA3-F1
#
_entry.id   AF-A0A1B0GHA3-F1
#
_cell.length_a   1.000
_cell.length_b   1.000
_cell.length_c   1.000
_cell.angle_alpha   90.00
_cell.angle_beta   90.00
_cell.angle_gamma   90.00
#
_symmetry.space_group_name_H-M   'P 1'
#
loop_
_entity.id
_entity.type
_entity.pdbx_description
1 polymer ?
#
loop_
_entity_poly.entity_id
_entity_poly.type
_entity_poly.pdbx_seq_one_letter_code
_entity_poly.pdbx_strand_id
1 'polypeptide(L)'
;MYLLALFGNALQRYMDEAVFDRTQRGYRCLVIDGYQFVKDRLSHDSINWRCSHFQKHKCKARAVSKIFNGVEMVKITNSIHTHLKLWNLQKLPK
;
A
#
# COMPACT_ATOMS: atom_id res chain seq x y z
N MET A 1 -30.87 -26.26 -7.03
CA MET A 1 -30.71 -24.87 -7.49
C MET A 1 -30.36 -24.01 -6.27
N TYR A 2 -29.16 -23.55 -5.99
CA TYR A 2 -27.87 -23.56 -6.68
C TYR A 2 -26.83 -24.34 -5.89
N LEU A 3 -26.08 -25.13 -6.65
CA LEU A 3 -24.94 -25.93 -6.27
C LEU A 3 -23.72 -25.02 -6.02
N LEU A 4 -23.02 -25.33 -4.94
CA LEU A 4 -21.62 -25.02 -4.67
C LEU A 4 -21.26 -23.57 -4.29
N ALA A 5 -21.26 -23.32 -2.98
CA ALA A 5 -20.17 -22.56 -2.38
C ALA A 5 -18.86 -23.37 -2.52
N LEU A 6 -18.30 -23.42 -3.73
CA LEU A 6 -16.94 -23.91 -3.93
C LEU A 6 -16.00 -22.92 -3.27
N PHE A 7 -15.51 -23.30 -2.09
CA PHE A 7 -14.19 -22.94 -1.58
C PHE A 7 -13.82 -21.48 -1.84
N GLY A 8 -14.50 -20.56 -1.16
CA GLY A 8 -13.98 -19.22 -0.96
C GLY A 8 -12.65 -19.36 -0.25
N ASN A 9 -11.56 -19.34 -1.03
CA ASN A 9 -10.21 -19.66 -0.59
C ASN A 9 -9.92 -19.06 0.78
N ALA A 10 -9.61 -19.93 1.74
CA ALA A 10 -9.20 -19.63 3.12
C ALA A 10 -7.87 -18.83 3.21
N LEU A 11 -7.55 -18.06 2.17
CA LEU A 11 -6.41 -17.14 2.04
C LEU A 11 -6.86 -15.69 1.83
N GLN A 12 -8.17 -15.42 1.79
CA GLN A 12 -8.67 -14.06 1.80
C GLN A 12 -8.55 -13.48 3.23
N ARG A 13 -7.64 -12.51 3.38
CA ARG A 13 -7.63 -11.42 4.39
C ARG A 13 -6.72 -11.59 5.62
N TYR A 14 -5.42 -11.68 5.42
CA TYR A 14 -4.56 -10.71 6.13
C TYR A 14 -4.52 -9.45 5.25
N MET A 15 -5.52 -8.60 5.46
CA MET A 15 -5.49 -7.22 4.98
C MET A 15 -5.57 -6.38 6.23
N ASP A 16 -4.62 -5.49 6.42
CA ASP A 16 -4.61 -4.57 7.55
C ASP A 16 -5.45 -3.34 7.18
N GLU A 17 -5.95 -2.63 8.19
CA GLU A 17 -6.55 -1.33 7.94
C GLU A 17 -5.49 -0.37 7.39
N ALA A 18 -5.82 0.34 6.32
CA ALA A 18 -4.87 1.19 5.65
C ALA A 18 -4.63 2.48 6.45
N VAL A 19 -3.36 2.74 6.80
CA VAL A 19 -2.94 3.97 7.48
C VAL A 19 -2.48 4.99 6.45
N PHE A 20 -2.94 6.23 6.58
CA PHE A 20 -2.62 7.31 5.64
C PHE A 20 -1.92 8.49 6.29
N ASP A 21 -1.09 9.15 5.49
CA ASP A 21 -0.43 10.41 5.82
C ASP A 21 -0.46 11.32 4.57
N ARG A 22 0.28 12.42 4.62
CA ARG A 22 0.49 13.34 3.51
C ARG A 22 1.97 13.40 3.12
N THR A 23 2.21 13.40 1.82
CA THR A 23 3.52 13.74 1.26
C THR A 23 3.89 15.18 1.60
N GLN A 24 5.15 15.57 1.40
CA GLN A 24 5.61 16.96 1.57
C GLN A 24 4.82 17.97 0.70
N ARG A 25 4.22 17.51 -0.41
CA ARG A 25 3.38 18.33 -1.30
C ARG A 25 1.87 18.24 -0.96
N GLY A 26 1.50 17.65 0.17
CA GLY A 26 0.13 17.58 0.67
C GLY A 26 -0.74 16.43 0.12
N TYR A 27 -0.25 15.67 -0.88
CA TYR A 27 -0.99 14.52 -1.43
C TYR A 27 -1.08 13.37 -0.43
N ARG A 28 -2.23 12.69 -0.39
CA ARG A 28 -2.44 11.47 0.39
C ARG A 28 -1.44 10.38 0.01
N CYS A 29 -0.81 9.76 1.00
CA CYS A 29 0.04 8.59 0.84
C CYS A 29 -0.35 7.52 1.85
N LEU A 30 -0.10 6.26 1.49
CA LEU A 30 -0.28 5.10 2.34
C LEU A 30 1.01 4.86 3.14
N VAL A 31 0.89 4.51 4.41
CA VAL A 31 2.03 4.21 5.29
C VAL A 31 1.95 2.75 5.71
N ILE A 32 2.99 1.99 5.41
CA ILE A 32 3.11 0.59 5.81
C ILE A 32 4.50 0.39 6.41
N ASP A 33 4.56 -0.10 7.64
CA ASP A 33 5.81 -0.27 8.39
C ASP A 33 6.72 0.97 8.31
N GLY A 34 6.18 2.19 8.42
CA GLY A 34 6.97 3.43 8.35
C GLY A 34 7.58 3.74 6.97
N TYR A 35 7.25 2.98 5.93
CA TYR A 35 7.52 3.34 4.54
C TYR A 35 6.30 4.04 3.92
N GLN A 36 6.55 5.08 3.15
CA GLN A 36 5.51 5.75 2.39
C GLN A 36 5.33 5.15 1.01
N PHE A 37 4.07 4.99 0.63
CA PHE A 37 3.65 4.58 -0.69
C PHE A 37 2.75 5.66 -1.30
N VAL A 38 3.01 5.99 -2.55
CA VAL A 38 2.20 6.92 -3.35
C VAL A 38 1.32 6.15 -4.31
N LYS A 39 0.19 6.75 -4.69
CA LYS A 39 -0.73 6.17 -5.67
C LYS A 39 0.02 5.93 -6.99
N ASP A 40 -0.02 4.69 -7.47
CA ASP A 40 0.53 4.29 -8.77
C ASP A 40 -0.58 4.34 -9.83
N ARG A 41 -1.62 3.51 -9.64
CA ARG A 41 -2.74 3.36 -10.57
C ARG A 41 -4.03 3.08 -9.81
N LEU A 42 -5.13 3.62 -10.30
CA LEU A 42 -6.48 3.23 -9.87
C LEU A 42 -6.97 2.11 -10.78
N SER A 43 -7.47 1.05 -10.19
CA SER A 43 -8.22 -0.02 -10.85
C SER A 43 -9.70 0.11 -10.48
N HIS A 44 -10.57 -0.77 -11.00
CA HIS A 44 -12.02 -0.67 -10.79
C HIS A 44 -12.41 -0.62 -9.30
N ASP A 45 -11.83 -1.51 -8.48
CA ASP A 45 -12.18 -1.69 -7.07
C ASP A 45 -10.98 -1.53 -6.11
N SER A 46 -9.83 -1.11 -6.63
CA SER A 46 -8.55 -1.11 -5.91
C SER A 46 -7.67 0.06 -6.28
N ILE A 47 -6.80 0.44 -5.35
CA ILE A 47 -5.70 1.36 -5.60
C ILE A 47 -4.40 0.57 -5.52
N ASN A 48 -3.60 0.62 -6.59
CA ASN A 48 -2.24 0.14 -6.58
C ASN A 48 -1.31 1.23 -6.04
N TRP A 49 -0.50 0.86 -5.06
CA TRP A 49 0.42 1.73 -4.37
C TRP A 49 1.86 1.31 -4.66
N ARG A 50 2.73 2.29 -4.86
CA ARG A 50 4.17 2.09 -5.05
C ARG A 50 4.94 2.83 -3.99
N CYS A 51 6.07 2.29 -3.55
CA CYS A 51 6.96 3.02 -2.65
C CYS A 51 7.30 4.40 -3.24
N SER A 52 7.31 5.43 -2.39
CA SER A 52 7.66 6.81 -2.76
C SER A 52 9.07 6.91 -3.37
N HIS A 53 9.96 5.97 -3.05
CA HIS A 53 11.32 5.88 -3.56
C HIS A 53 11.48 5.06 -4.85
N PHE A 54 10.39 4.67 -5.51
CA PHE A 54 10.43 3.91 -6.77
C PHE A 54 11.36 4.55 -7.83
N GLN A 55 11.31 5.88 -8.00
CA GLN A 55 12.15 6.56 -8.99
C GLN A 55 13.61 6.72 -8.53
N LYS A 56 13.80 7.19 -7.29
CA LYS A 56 15.12 7.55 -6.72
C LYS A 56 15.99 6.33 -6.40
N HIS A 57 15.41 5.29 -5.79
CA HIS A 57 16.16 4.11 -5.33
C HIS A 57 15.82 2.83 -6.13
N LYS A 58 15.08 2.96 -7.24
CA LYS A 58 14.57 1.83 -8.03
C LYS A 58 13.78 0.79 -7.22
N CYS A 59 13.25 1.20 -6.07
CA CYS A 59 12.53 0.34 -5.14
C CYS A 59 11.30 -0.28 -5.80
N LYS A 60 11.12 -1.59 -5.64
CA LYS A 60 10.03 -2.35 -6.24
C LYS A 60 8.91 -2.71 -5.26
N ALA A 61 8.97 -2.22 -4.02
CA ALA A 61 7.90 -2.43 -3.06
C ALA A 61 6.55 -1.91 -3.57
N ARG A 62 5.50 -2.70 -3.33
CA ARG A 62 4.14 -2.51 -3.84
C ARG A 62 3.11 -2.96 -2.81
N ALA A 63 1.98 -2.28 -2.81
CA ALA A 63 0.80 -2.65 -2.03
C ALA A 63 -0.47 -2.38 -2.84
N VAL A 64 -1.58 -2.97 -2.43
CA VAL A 64 -2.90 -2.73 -3.01
C VAL A 64 -3.87 -2.47 -1.87
N SER A 65 -4.69 -1.42 -1.99
CA SER A 65 -5.82 -1.21 -1.10
C SER A 65 -7.16 -1.44 -1.81
N LYS A 66 -8.16 -1.86 -1.04
CA LYS A 66 -9.57 -2.02 -1.44
C LYS A 66 -10.48 -1.58 -0.31
N ILE A 67 -11.65 -1.04 -0.65
CA ILE A 67 -12.68 -0.79 0.35
C ILE A 67 -13.41 -2.11 0.64
N PHE A 68 -13.48 -2.48 1.91
CA PHE A 68 -14.26 -3.61 2.40
C PHE A 68 -15.12 -3.13 3.58
N ASN A 69 -16.44 -3.26 3.46
CA ASN A 69 -17.41 -2.79 4.46
C ASN A 69 -17.20 -1.32 4.88
N GLY A 70 -16.86 -0.44 3.93
CA GLY A 70 -16.62 0.98 4.18
C GLY A 70 -15.23 1.32 4.72
N VAL A 71 -14.40 0.32 5.06
CA VAL A 71 -13.03 0.51 5.54
C VAL A 71 -12.05 0.22 4.41
N GLU A 72 -11.06 1.10 4.21
CA GLU A 72 -10.00 0.85 3.24
C GLU A 72 -8.97 -0.09 3.85
N MET A 73 -8.88 -1.30 3.30
CA MET A 73 -7.97 -2.35 3.74
C MET A 73 -6.80 -2.46 2.76
N VAL A 74 -5.61 -2.81 3.25
CA VAL A 74 -4.38 -2.92 2.46
C VAL A 74 -3.75 -4.29 2.55
N LYS A 75 -3.14 -4.74 1.45
CA LYS A 75 -2.19 -5.86 1.39
C LYS A 75 -0.91 -5.45 0.70
N ILE A 76 0.22 -5.84 1.27
CA ILE A 76 1.52 -5.75 0.62
C ILE A 76 1.60 -6.82 -0.48
N THR A 77 1.92 -6.42 -1.71
CA THR A 77 2.13 -7.32 -2.84
C THR A 77 3.62 -7.53 -3.16
N ASN A 78 4.48 -6.60 -2.75
CA ASN A 78 5.93 -6.77 -2.71
C ASN A 78 6.49 -5.97 -1.53
N SER A 79 7.11 -6.64 -0.56
CA SER A 79 7.68 -6.05 0.66
C SER A 79 9.15 -5.65 0.53
N ILE A 80 9.82 -5.96 -0.60
CA ILE A 80 11.26 -5.75 -0.74
C ILE A 80 11.57 -4.28 -1.02
N HIS A 81 12.27 -3.65 -0.07
CA HIS A 81 12.82 -2.31 -0.20
C HIS A 81 14.32 -2.36 -0.52
N THR A 82 14.76 -1.49 -1.42
CA THR A 82 16.17 -1.31 -1.81
C THR A 82 16.82 -0.12 -1.10
N HIS A 83 16.18 0.38 -0.05
CA HIS A 83 16.60 1.54 0.71
C HIS A 83 16.15 1.38 2.17
N LEU A 84 16.80 2.12 3.06
CA LEU A 84 16.47 2.14 4.47
C LEU A 84 15.12 2.83 4.73
N LYS A 85 14.54 2.52 5.88
CA LYS A 85 13.33 3.14 6.43
C LYS A 85 13.66 4.55 6.92
N LEU A 86 13.69 5.51 6.01
CA LEU A 86 14.15 6.87 6.29
C LEU A 86 13.05 7.95 6.27
N TRP A 87 11.77 7.60 6.48
CA TRP A 87 10.71 8.61 6.65
C TRP A 87 11.07 9.66 7.73
N ASN A 88 11.91 9.29 8.70
CA ASN A 88 12.39 10.19 9.75
C ASN A 88 13.65 11.02 9.40
N LEU A 89 14.40 10.71 8.34
CA LEU A 89 15.65 11.44 8.01
C LEU A 89 15.53 12.41 6.82
N GLN A 90 14.45 12.36 6.04
CA GLN A 90 14.22 13.32 4.95
C GLN A 90 13.68 14.67 5.44
N LYS A 91 13.48 14.83 6.75
CA LYS A 91 13.16 16.11 7.41
C LYS A 91 14.39 16.78 8.02
N LEU A 92 15.59 16.20 7.92
CA LEU A 92 16.80 16.91 8.34
C LEU A 92 17.03 18.07 7.34
N PRO A 93 17.16 19.32 7.83
CA PRO A 93 17.63 20.40 6.98
C PRO A 93 19.00 20.00 6.41
N LYS A 94 19.24 20.33 5.13
CA LYS A 94 20.57 20.24 4.54
C LYS A 94 21.51 21.22 5.22
#